data_AF-A0AAN9P6F7-F1
#
_entry.id   AF-A0AAN9P6F7-F1
#
_cell.length_a   1.000
_cell.length_b   1.000
_cell.length_c   1.000
_cell.angle_alpha   90.00
_cell.angle_beta   90.00
_cell.angle_gamma   90.00
#
_symmetry.space_group_name_H-M   'P 1'
#
loop_
_entity.id
_entity.type
_entity.pdbx_description
1 polymer ?
#
loop_
_entity_poly.entity_id
_entity_poly.type
_entity_poly.pdbx_seq_one_letter_code
_entity_poly.pdbx_strand_id
1 'polypeptide(L)'
;MHKMHICDLRFRLGAGYLYCHQGDCNHTLVIRDMRLLHPDDVQNRAAYPIITFQLKLRFQKCSVCKIFRATKVTVDDKWTPENPCFFCDDCFALLHLDEDGSPLYTEFTEYDYNHD
;
A
#
# COMPACT_ATOMS: atom_id res chain seq x y z
N MET A 1 23.07 -1.28 -3.76
CA MET A 1 21.89 -1.45 -4.64
C MET A 1 22.33 -1.24 -6.08
N HIS A 2 22.21 -2.24 -6.94
CA HIS A 2 22.55 -2.10 -8.36
C HIS A 2 21.44 -1.26 -9.02
N LYS A 3 21.80 -0.12 -9.63
CA LYS A 3 20.84 0.68 -10.40
C LYS A 3 20.73 0.02 -11.78
N MET A 4 19.56 -0.54 -12.10
CA MET A 4 19.24 -1.07 -13.42
C MET A 4 18.18 -0.18 -14.05
N HIS A 5 18.41 0.26 -15.30
CA HIS A 5 17.39 0.98 -16.06
C HIS A 5 16.54 -0.01 -16.87
N ILE A 6 15.29 0.37 -17.18
CA ILE A 6 14.41 -0.44 -18.04
C ILE A 6 15.06 -0.70 -19.40
N CYS A 7 15.85 0.25 -19.93
CA CYS A 7 16.56 0.08 -21.21
C CYS A 7 17.68 -0.97 -21.17
N ASP A 8 18.12 -1.38 -19.98
CA ASP A 8 19.17 -2.40 -19.82
C ASP A 8 18.59 -3.82 -19.80
N LEU A 9 17.25 -3.95 -19.71
CA LEU A 9 16.57 -5.23 -19.64
C LEU A 9 16.53 -5.91 -21.00
N ARG A 10 17.03 -7.15 -21.04
CA ARG A 10 16.76 -8.08 -22.14
C ARG A 10 15.49 -8.84 -21.84
N PHE A 11 14.53 -8.80 -22.76
CA PHE A 11 13.24 -9.46 -22.56
C PHE A 11 12.72 -10.14 -23.84
N ARG A 12 11.73 -11.00 -23.64
CA ARG A 12 10.93 -11.67 -24.66
C ARG A 12 9.47 -11.36 -24.39
N LEU A 13 8.74 -10.95 -25.43
CA LEU A 13 7.32 -10.70 -25.32
C LEU A 13 6.57 -11.95 -24.86
N GLY A 14 5.61 -11.76 -23.96
CA GLY A 14 4.80 -12.84 -23.38
C GLY A 14 5.53 -13.74 -22.37
N ALA A 15 6.82 -13.56 -22.12
CA ALA A 15 7.51 -14.31 -21.08
C ALA A 15 7.23 -13.75 -19.68
N GLY A 16 7.14 -14.64 -18.69
CA GLY A 16 7.04 -14.27 -17.28
C GLY A 16 8.40 -13.98 -16.66
N TYR A 17 8.47 -12.89 -15.91
CA TYR A 17 9.64 -12.44 -15.16
C TYR A 17 9.28 -12.29 -13.69
N LEU A 18 10.27 -12.46 -12.81
CA LEU A 18 10.13 -12.22 -11.38
C LEU A 18 10.63 -10.82 -11.03
N TYR A 19 9.75 -10.01 -10.46
CA TYR A 19 10.09 -8.73 -9.84
C TYR A 19 9.96 -8.87 -8.33
N CYS A 20 11.05 -8.68 -7.60
CA CYS A 20 11.04 -8.66 -6.14
C CYS A 20 11.04 -7.22 -5.64
N HIS A 21 9.95 -6.83 -4.98
CA HIS A 21 9.76 -5.55 -4.30
C HIS A 21 10.11 -5.72 -2.82
N GLN A 22 10.90 -4.78 -2.28
CA GLN A 22 11.30 -4.72 -0.85
C GLN A 22 11.95 -5.98 -0.24
N GLY A 23 12.40 -6.94 -1.06
CA GLY A 23 13.24 -8.06 -0.64
C GLY A 23 12.51 -9.39 -0.45
N ASP A 24 11.19 -9.36 -0.25
CA ASP A 24 10.36 -10.55 -0.03
C ASP A 24 9.04 -10.56 -0.81
N CYS A 25 8.59 -9.40 -1.33
CA CYS A 25 7.36 -9.29 -2.08
C CYS A 25 7.59 -9.63 -3.57
N ASN A 26 7.18 -10.84 -3.96
CA ASN A 26 7.46 -11.39 -5.28
C ASN A 26 6.26 -11.22 -6.22
N HIS A 27 6.45 -10.51 -7.33
CA HIS A 27 5.45 -10.26 -8.35
C HIS A 27 5.87 -10.82 -9.71
N THR A 28 4.93 -11.40 -10.44
CA THR A 28 5.15 -11.76 -11.84
C THR A 28 4.93 -10.55 -12.74
N LEU A 29 5.94 -10.22 -13.54
CA LEU A 29 5.88 -9.18 -14.56
C LEU A 29 5.91 -9.81 -15.96
N VAL A 30 5.07 -9.33 -16.86
CA VAL A 30 5.01 -9.77 -18.26
C VAL A 30 4.97 -8.54 -19.15
N ILE A 31 5.94 -8.44 -20.07
CA ILE A 31 5.85 -7.48 -21.17
C ILE A 31 5.00 -8.14 -22.25
N ARG A 32 3.74 -7.72 -22.32
CA ARG A 32 2.74 -8.32 -23.23
C ARG A 32 2.93 -7.84 -24.66
N ASP A 33 3.01 -6.53 -24.82
CA ASP A 33 2.98 -5.87 -26.12
C ASP A 33 4.12 -4.86 -26.25
N MET A 34 4.54 -4.61 -27.49
CA MET A 34 5.50 -3.58 -27.84
C MET A 34 5.12 -3.00 -29.21
N ARG A 35 5.27 -1.69 -29.36
CA ARG A 35 5.06 -1.00 -30.63
C ARG A 35 6.17 0.00 -30.88
N LEU A 36 6.36 0.35 -32.15
CA LEU A 36 7.21 1.47 -32.54
C LEU A 36 6.59 2.80 -32.09
N LEU A 37 7.45 3.80 -31.89
CA LEU A 37 7.03 5.17 -31.56
C LEU A 37 6.23 5.75 -32.73
N HIS A 38 5.02 6.22 -32.45
CA HIS A 38 4.12 6.84 -33.42
C HIS A 38 4.36 8.36 -33.45
N PRO A 39 4.13 9.06 -34.58
CA PRO A 39 4.25 10.52 -34.64
C PRO A 39 3.39 11.28 -33.62
N ASP A 40 2.23 10.73 -33.26
CA ASP A 40 1.32 11.34 -32.27
C ASP A 40 1.75 11.08 -30.81
N ASP A 41 2.78 10.27 -30.56
CA ASP A 41 3.32 10.07 -29.23
C ASP A 41 4.15 11.26 -28.77
N VAL A 42 4.38 11.36 -27.45
CA VAL A 42 5.31 12.35 -26.88
C VAL A 42 6.72 12.06 -27.39
N GLN A 43 7.25 12.91 -28.25
CA GLN A 43 8.59 12.70 -28.84
C GLN A 43 9.74 12.98 -27.87
N ASN A 44 9.47 13.62 -26.73
CA ASN A 44 10.48 13.90 -25.71
C ASN A 44 10.75 12.66 -24.84
N ARG A 45 11.96 12.08 -24.98
CA ARG A 45 12.39 10.91 -24.18
C ARG A 45 12.32 11.14 -22.67
N ALA A 46 12.53 12.37 -22.20
CA ALA A 46 12.47 12.71 -20.77
C ALA A 46 11.05 12.66 -20.19
N ALA A 47 10.01 12.59 -21.04
CA ALA A 47 8.63 12.43 -20.59
C ALA A 47 8.26 10.97 -20.25
N TYR A 48 9.16 10.02 -20.52
CA TYR A 48 8.98 8.60 -20.18
C TYR A 48 9.71 8.24 -18.88
N PRO A 49 9.19 7.28 -18.09
CA PRO A 49 7.98 6.49 -18.34
C PRO A 49 6.68 7.28 -18.16
N ILE A 50 5.68 6.99 -19.00
CA ILE A 50 4.34 7.60 -18.90
C ILE A 50 3.48 6.69 -18.02
N ILE A 51 2.89 7.26 -16.96
CA ILE A 51 1.93 6.56 -16.11
C ILE A 51 0.60 6.50 -16.86
N THR A 52 0.28 5.35 -17.43
CA THR A 52 -1.00 5.12 -18.14
C THR A 52 -2.13 4.74 -17.19
N PHE A 53 -1.79 4.20 -16.02
CA PHE A 53 -2.71 3.82 -14.98
C PHE A 53 -2.06 4.02 -13.61
N GLN A 54 -2.81 4.65 -12.70
CA GLN A 54 -2.48 4.69 -11.30
C GLN A 54 -3.73 4.26 -10.54
N LEU A 55 -3.61 3.20 -9.74
CA LEU A 55 -4.72 2.77 -8.90
C LEU A 55 -5.04 3.90 -7.92
N LYS A 56 -6.31 4.26 -7.80
CA LYS A 56 -6.74 5.20 -6.77
C LYS A 56 -6.49 4.54 -5.41
N LEU A 57 -5.62 5.14 -4.61
CA LEU A 57 -5.38 4.72 -3.23
C LEU A 57 -6.71 4.65 -2.48
N ARG A 58 -7.05 3.45 -2.01
CA ARG A 58 -8.19 3.22 -1.13
C ARG A 58 -7.65 3.09 0.28
N PHE A 59 -7.90 4.11 1.08
CA PHE A 59 -7.54 4.06 2.48
C PHE A 59 -8.54 3.20 3.24
N GLN A 60 -8.03 2.38 4.16
CA GLN A 60 -8.82 1.72 5.17
C GLN A 60 -9.42 2.80 6.07
N LYS A 61 -10.74 2.79 6.18
CA LYS A 61 -11.43 3.65 7.14
C LYS A 61 -11.44 2.99 8.50
N CYS A 62 -11.54 3.82 9.54
CA CYS A 62 -11.79 3.34 10.90
C CYS A 62 -13.00 2.40 10.91
N SER A 63 -12.84 1.21 11.50
CA SER A 63 -13.88 0.21 11.64
C SER A 63 -15.04 0.66 12.52
N VAL A 64 -14.82 1.63 13.41
CA VAL A 64 -15.85 2.19 14.31
C VAL A 64 -16.65 3.29 13.62
N CYS A 65 -16.04 4.43 13.27
CA CYS A 65 -16.79 5.56 12.73
C CYS A 65 -17.09 5.44 11.23
N LYS A 66 -16.34 4.63 10.47
CA LYS A 66 -16.41 4.49 9.00
C LYS A 66 -16.28 5.84 8.25
N ILE A 67 -15.76 6.88 8.89
CA ILE A 67 -15.61 8.24 8.36
C ILE A 67 -14.14 8.53 8.09
N PHE A 68 -13.33 8.54 9.15
CA PHE A 68 -11.91 8.89 9.09
C PHE A 68 -11.03 7.72 8.68
N ARG A 69 -9.83 8.04 8.18
CA ARG A 69 -8.81 7.06 7.83
C ARG A 69 -8.28 6.37 9.09
N ALA A 70 -8.01 5.08 8.99
CA ALA A 70 -7.34 4.35 10.05
C ALA A 70 -5.84 4.70 10.11
N THR A 71 -5.34 4.89 11.32
CA THR A 71 -3.94 5.15 11.67
C THR A 71 -3.39 4.08 12.59
N LYS A 72 -4.26 3.32 13.25
CA LYS A 72 -3.92 2.26 14.20
C LYS A 72 -4.67 0.98 13.87
N VAL A 73 -4.07 -0.15 14.21
CA VAL A 73 -4.69 -1.46 14.15
C VAL A 73 -4.46 -2.21 15.45
N THR A 74 -5.53 -2.78 16.01
CA THR A 74 -5.44 -3.69 17.15
C THR A 74 -5.68 -5.13 16.72
N VAL A 75 -4.97 -6.05 17.38
CA VAL A 75 -5.10 -7.50 17.22
C VAL A 75 -5.41 -8.11 18.59
N ASP A 76 -6.30 -9.10 18.59
CA ASP A 76 -6.77 -9.82 19.79
C ASP A 76 -7.42 -8.92 20.85
N ASP A 77 -8.04 -7.83 20.39
CA ASP A 77 -8.75 -6.89 21.25
C ASP A 77 -10.15 -7.41 21.59
N LYS A 78 -10.40 -7.61 22.89
CA LYS A 78 -11.64 -8.20 23.40
C LYS A 78 -12.89 -7.35 23.18
N TRP A 79 -12.75 -6.04 22.95
CA TRP A 79 -13.88 -5.13 22.81
C TRP A 79 -14.21 -4.78 21.35
N THR A 80 -13.48 -5.34 20.38
CA THR A 80 -13.70 -5.04 18.97
C THR A 80 -14.58 -6.07 18.28
N PRO A 81 -15.40 -5.64 17.30
CA PRO A 81 -16.26 -6.54 16.54
C PRO A 81 -15.48 -7.38 15.50
N GLU A 82 -14.27 -6.95 15.12
CA GLU A 82 -13.40 -7.56 14.12
C GLU A 82 -12.01 -7.74 14.70
N ASN A 83 -11.24 -8.69 14.19
CA ASN A 83 -9.83 -8.92 14.54
C ASN A 83 -9.05 -9.29 13.27
N PRO A 84 -8.13 -8.45 12.77
CA PRO A 84 -7.73 -7.13 13.29
C PRO A 84 -8.82 -6.05 13.18
N CYS A 85 -8.79 -5.07 14.09
CA CYS A 85 -9.69 -3.91 14.06
C CYS A 85 -8.92 -2.61 13.77
N PHE A 86 -9.45 -1.78 12.89
CA PHE A 86 -8.79 -0.55 12.44
C PHE A 86 -9.40 0.71 13.06
N PHE A 87 -8.56 1.63 13.54
CA PHE A 87 -9.02 2.83 14.23
C PHE A 87 -8.40 4.10 13.65
N CYS A 88 -9.19 5.17 13.63
CA CYS A 88 -8.62 6.53 13.63
C CYS A 88 -8.24 6.90 15.07
N ASP A 89 -7.39 7.92 15.23
CA ASP A 89 -6.84 8.29 16.53
C ASP A 89 -7.93 8.59 17.56
N ASP A 90 -9.00 9.31 17.18
CA ASP A 90 -10.11 9.64 18.09
C ASP A 90 -10.86 8.40 18.59
N CYS A 91 -11.22 7.48 17.69
CA CYS A 91 -11.94 6.26 18.07
C CYS A 91 -11.04 5.30 18.86
N PHE A 92 -9.74 5.30 18.59
CA PHE A 92 -8.79 4.54 19.39
C PHE A 92 -8.73 5.09 20.81
N ALA A 93 -8.56 6.41 20.96
CA ALA A 93 -8.49 7.06 22.26
C ALA A 93 -9.76 6.82 23.10
N LEU A 94 -10.94 6.97 22.48
CA LEU A 94 -12.23 6.76 23.16
C LEU A 94 -12.45 5.35 23.72
N LEU A 95 -11.88 4.33 23.09
CA LEU A 95 -12.06 2.93 23.53
C LEU A 95 -10.97 2.48 24.49
N HIS A 96 -9.73 2.93 24.27
CA HIS A 96 -8.56 2.35 24.93
C HIS A 96 -7.94 3.25 25.98
N LEU A 97 -8.21 4.56 25.98
CA LEU A 97 -7.55 5.53 26.87
C LEU A 97 -8.53 6.12 27.89
N ASP A 98 -8.04 6.36 29.10
CA ASP A 98 -8.71 7.10 30.16
C ASP A 98 -8.56 8.61 29.98
N GLU A 99 -9.22 9.42 30.80
CA GLU A 99 -9.16 10.89 30.75
C GLU A 99 -7.72 11.44 30.85
N ASP A 100 -6.86 10.75 31.61
CA ASP A 100 -5.44 11.08 31.78
C ASP A 100 -4.54 10.56 30.64
N GLY A 101 -5.10 9.89 29.63
CA GLY A 101 -4.39 9.26 28.52
C GLY A 101 -3.73 7.92 28.85
N SER A 102 -3.98 7.38 30.05
CA SER A 102 -3.53 6.04 30.44
C SER A 102 -4.40 4.96 29.79
N PRO A 103 -3.86 3.78 29.43
CA PRO A 103 -4.67 2.72 28.85
C PRO A 103 -5.66 2.13 29.86
N LEU A 104 -6.94 2.04 29.49
CA LEU A 104 -8.01 1.41 30.28
C LEU A 104 -7.81 -0.10 30.45
N TYR A 105 -7.17 -0.73 29.45
CA TYR A 105 -6.76 -2.13 29.45
C TYR A 105 -5.59 -2.32 28.48
N THR A 106 -4.86 -3.43 28.59
CA THR A 106 -3.63 -3.68 27.81
C THR A 106 -3.62 -5.07 27.16
N GLU A 107 -4.75 -5.76 27.13
CA GLU A 107 -4.91 -7.12 26.62
C GLU A 107 -5.17 -7.11 25.09
N PHE A 108 -4.32 -6.43 24.34
CA PHE A 108 -4.34 -6.38 22.87
C PHE A 108 -2.95 -6.00 22.36
N THR A 109 -2.69 -6.26 21.07
CA THR A 109 -1.46 -5.77 20.41
C THR A 109 -1.82 -4.63 19.47
N GLU A 110 -1.12 -3.50 19.61
CA GLU A 110 -1.28 -2.31 18.77
C GLU A 110 -0.15 -2.21 17.75
N TYR A 111 -0.50 -1.85 16.51
CA TYR A 111 0.46 -1.45 15.49
C TYR A 111 0.03 -0.15 14.83
N ASP A 112 1.01 0.65 14.41
CA ASP A 112 0.75 1.76 13.50
C ASP A 112 0.39 1.21 12.13
N TYR A 113 -0.71 1.73 11.59
CA TYR A 113 -1.19 1.35 10.27
C TYR A 113 -0.74 2.37 9.23
N ASN A 114 0.44 2.08 8.65
CA ASN A 114 1.01 2.85 7.56
C ASN A 114 0.54 2.28 6.22
N HIS A 115 -0.16 3.10 5.43
CA HIS A 115 -0.57 2.78 4.08
C HIS A 115 0.58 3.04 3.10
N ASP A 116 1.43 2.03 2.90
CA ASP A 116 2.36 1.96 1.76
C ASP A 116 1.86 0.97 0.69
#